data_AF-A0A2H6EKH0-F1
#
_entry.id   AF-A0A2H6EKH0-F1
#
_cell.length_a   1.000
_cell.length_b   1.000
_cell.length_c   1.000
_cell.angle_alpha   90.00
_cell.angle_beta   90.00
_cell.angle_gamma   90.00
#
_symmetry.space_group_name_H-M   'P 1'
#
loop_
_entity.id
_entity.type
_entity.pdbx_description
1 polymer ?
#
loop_
_entity_poly.entity_id
_entity_poly.type
_entity_poly.pdbx_seq_one_letter_code
_entity_poly.pdbx_strand_id
1 'polypeptide(L)'
;MMGPDYAWWHGIYDVIHNFYFKFIPAARAYNDKEVNDYINNLLTTDPMHNWLYKSTKDLKGEIRSGQLQKIYEKLFTTKEK
;
A
#
# COMPACT_ATOMS: atom_id res chain seq x y z
N MET A 1 -19.88 17.58 9.14
CA MET A 1 -18.84 18.62 9.06
C MET A 1 -17.86 18.19 7.98
N MET A 2 -17.91 18.80 6.79
CA MET A 2 -17.07 18.39 5.66
C MET A 2 -15.95 19.41 5.47
N GLY A 3 -14.84 19.21 6.17
CA GLY A 3 -13.59 19.88 5.82
C GLY A 3 -12.94 19.19 4.61
N PRO A 4 -12.11 19.88 3.81
CA PRO A 4 -11.36 19.28 2.70
C PRO A 4 -10.54 18.05 3.14
N ASP A 5 -10.03 18.05 4.37
CA ASP A 5 -9.30 16.93 4.96
C ASP A 5 -10.20 15.69 5.19
N TYR A 6 -11.50 15.87 5.44
CA TYR A 6 -12.44 14.76 5.62
C TYR A 6 -12.59 13.96 4.33
N ALA A 7 -12.81 14.64 3.19
CA ALA A 7 -12.95 13.98 1.90
C ALA A 7 -11.64 13.28 1.48
N TRP A 8 -10.49 13.90 1.77
CA TRP A 8 -9.18 13.32 1.48
C TRP A 8 -8.89 12.07 2.32
N TRP A 9 -9.06 12.15 3.64
CA TRP A 9 -8.79 11.02 4.54
C TRP A 9 -9.82 9.91 4.41
N HIS A 10 -11.11 10.24 4.22
CA HIS A 10 -12.13 9.23 3.95
C HIS A 10 -11.94 8.57 2.59
N GLY A 11 -11.59 9.33 1.55
CA GLY A 11 -11.32 8.76 0.23
C GLY A 11 -10.18 7.74 0.28
N ILE A 12 -9.05 8.09 0.90
CA ILE A 12 -7.93 7.16 1.08
C ILE A 12 -8.34 5.97 1.94
N TYR A 13 -9.06 6.20 3.04
CA TYR A 13 -9.56 5.11 3.90
C TYR A 13 -10.43 4.14 3.11
N ASP A 14 -11.37 4.63 2.29
CA ASP A 14 -12.24 3.77 1.49
C ASP A 14 -11.45 2.92 0.50
N VAL A 15 -10.42 3.47 -0.16
CA VAL A 15 -9.56 2.69 -1.06
C VAL A 15 -8.83 1.60 -0.27
N ILE A 16 -8.17 1.94 0.83
CA ILE A 16 -7.42 0.99 1.66
C ILE A 16 -8.36 -0.08 2.23
N HIS A 17 -9.50 0.32 2.78
CA HIS A 17 -10.47 -0.58 3.38
C HIS A 17 -11.00 -1.59 2.35
N ASN A 18 -11.46 -1.11 1.19
CA ASN A 18 -12.00 -2.00 0.17
C ASN A 18 -10.91 -2.91 -0.40
N PHE A 19 -9.67 -2.44 -0.57
CA PHE A 19 -8.58 -3.29 -1.07
C PHE A 19 -8.23 -4.42 -0.09
N TYR A 20 -7.89 -4.09 1.16
CA TYR A 20 -7.37 -5.08 2.12
C TYR A 20 -8.46 -5.95 2.75
N PHE A 21 -9.64 -5.41 3.04
CA PHE A 21 -10.67 -6.11 3.81
C PHE A 21 -11.80 -6.69 2.97
N LYS A 22 -11.94 -6.28 1.70
CA LYS A 22 -12.98 -6.83 0.80
C LYS A 22 -12.38 -7.51 -0.43
N PHE A 23 -11.58 -6.81 -1.20
CA PHE A 23 -11.06 -7.29 -2.48
C PHE A 23 -10.12 -8.48 -2.31
N ILE A 24 -9.08 -8.36 -1.49
CA ILE A 24 -8.11 -9.46 -1.26
C ILE A 24 -8.82 -10.72 -0.71
N PRO A 25 -9.66 -10.65 0.35
CA PRO A 25 -10.38 -11.82 0.82
C PRO A 25 -11.31 -12.43 -0.23
N ALA A 26 -12.04 -11.60 -0.99
CA ALA A 26 -12.91 -12.09 -2.07
C ALA A 26 -12.11 -12.78 -3.19
N ALA A 27 -10.94 -12.24 -3.56
CA ALA A 27 -10.04 -12.85 -4.53
C ALA A 27 -9.54 -14.22 -4.04
N ARG A 28 -9.14 -14.31 -2.76
CA ARG A 28 -8.71 -15.59 -2.15
C ARG A 28 -9.83 -16.62 -2.05
N ALA A 29 -11.08 -16.18 -1.91
CA ALA A 29 -12.24 -17.07 -1.82
C ALA A 29 -12.49 -17.89 -3.09
N TYR A 30 -11.97 -17.47 -4.25
CA TYR A 30 -11.98 -18.28 -5.48
C TYR A 30 -11.07 -19.52 -5.42
N ASN A 31 -10.19 -19.60 -4.41
CA ASN A 31 -9.24 -20.70 -4.21
C ASN A 31 -8.37 -21.02 -5.44
N ASP A 32 -8.10 -20.00 -6.24
CA ASP A 32 -7.23 -20.10 -7.40
C ASP A 32 -5.77 -19.97 -6.99
N LYS A 33 -4.92 -20.90 -7.45
CA LYS A 33 -3.50 -20.95 -7.07
C LYS A 33 -2.73 -19.74 -7.58
N GLU A 34 -2.94 -19.33 -8.83
CA GLU A 34 -2.23 -18.23 -9.45
C GLU A 34 -2.57 -16.91 -8.75
N VAL A 35 -3.86 -16.69 -8.45
CA VAL A 35 -4.34 -15.52 -7.70
C VAL A 35 -3.72 -15.49 -6.30
N ASN A 36 -3.74 -16.61 -5.59
CA ASN A 36 -3.20 -16.69 -4.23
C ASN A 36 -1.68 -16.44 -4.21
N ASP A 37 -0.94 -17.04 -5.15
CA ASP A 37 0.50 -16.85 -5.27
C ASP A 37 0.83 -15.39 -5.61
N TYR A 38 0.09 -14.76 -6.52
CA TYR A 38 0.26 -13.36 -6.85
C TYR A 38 0.04 -12.45 -5.63
N ILE A 39 -1.06 -12.66 -4.89
CA ILE A 39 -1.35 -11.87 -3.68
C ILE A 39 -0.24 -12.07 -2.64
N ASN A 40 0.22 -13.31 -2.43
CA ASN A 40 1.30 -13.59 -1.49
C ASN A 40 2.59 -12.88 -1.89
N ASN A 41 2.97 -12.95 -3.17
CA ASN A 41 4.13 -12.25 -3.69
C ASN A 41 4.01 -10.73 -3.54
N LEU A 42 2.85 -10.15 -3.87
CA LEU A 42 2.55 -8.73 -3.70
C LEU A 42 2.77 -8.30 -2.24
N LEU A 43 2.17 -9.01 -1.28
CA LEU A 43 2.23 -8.59 0.12
C LEU A 43 3.63 -8.78 0.73
N THR A 44 4.38 -9.80 0.30
CA THR A 44 5.65 -10.17 0.96
C THR A 44 6.91 -9.62 0.29
N THR A 45 6.88 -9.41 -1.02
CA THR A 45 8.08 -9.07 -1.81
C THR A 45 8.03 -7.64 -2.33
N ASP A 46 6.84 -7.06 -2.50
CA ASP A 46 6.73 -5.68 -2.96
C ASP A 46 7.19 -4.68 -1.89
N PRO A 47 8.19 -3.82 -2.20
CA PRO A 47 8.69 -2.85 -1.23
C PRO A 47 7.62 -1.88 -0.72
N MET A 48 6.55 -1.62 -1.49
CA MET A 48 5.48 -0.71 -1.09
C MET A 48 4.52 -1.32 -0.06
N HIS A 49 4.57 -2.63 0.18
CA HIS A 49 3.77 -3.35 1.17
C HIS A 49 4.57 -3.75 2.43
N ASN A 50 5.89 -3.51 2.45
CA ASN A 50 6.77 -3.81 3.58
C ASN A 50 6.30 -3.19 4.91
N TRP A 51 5.56 -2.09 4.88
CA TRP A 51 5.03 -1.44 6.08
C TRP A 51 4.11 -2.34 6.90
N LEU A 52 3.47 -3.35 6.30
CA LEU A 52 2.62 -4.33 6.99
C LEU A 52 3.38 -5.14 8.05
N TYR A 53 4.70 -5.30 7.88
CA TYR A 53 5.53 -6.16 8.71
C TYR A 53 6.57 -5.40 9.55
N LYS A 54 6.54 -4.07 9.54
CA LYS A 54 7.49 -3.22 10.25
C LYS A 54 6.90 -2.65 11.53
N SER A 55 7.76 -2.39 12.51
CA SER A 55 7.36 -1.68 13.72
C SER A 55 7.12 -0.21 13.42
N THR A 56 6.24 0.43 14.20
CA THR A 56 6.01 1.88 14.15
C THR A 56 7.30 2.68 14.37
N LYS A 57 8.24 2.16 15.17
CA LYS A 57 9.53 2.82 15.44
C LYS A 57 10.38 2.86 14.17
N ASP A 58 10.50 1.74 13.48
CA ASP A 58 11.33 1.62 12.28
C ASP A 58 10.75 2.42 11.13
N LEU A 59 9.43 2.34 10.92
CA LEU A 59 8.72 3.13 9.90
C LEU A 59 8.93 4.63 10.10
N LYS A 60 8.82 5.13 11.35
CA LYS A 60 9.09 6.55 11.64
C LYS A 60 10.54 6.92 11.36
N GLY A 61 11.49 6.02 11.61
CA GLY A 61 12.90 6.22 11.27
C GLY A 61 13.13 6.31 9.76
N GLU A 62 12.51 5.43 8.98
CA GLU A 62 12.60 5.41 7.52
C GLU A 62 11.97 6.64 6.86
N ILE A 63 10.82 7.10 7.38
CA ILE A 63 10.16 8.32 6.92
C ILE A 63 11.07 9.54 7.16
N ARG A 64 11.66 9.66 8.36
CA ARG A 64 12.54 10.78 8.72
C ARG A 64 13.85 10.78 7.95
N SER A 65 14.40 9.59 7.68
CA SER A 65 15.66 9.44 6.94
C SER A 65 15.51 9.54 5.42
N GLY A 66 14.27 9.62 4.90
CA GLY A 66 14.03 9.65 3.47
C GLY A 66 14.05 8.27 2.78
N GLN A 67 14.32 7.20 3.53
CA GLN A 67 14.45 5.85 2.96
C GLN A 67 13.13 5.34 2.38
N LEU A 68 12.01 5.66 3.02
CA LEU A 68 10.69 5.26 2.51
C LEU A 68 10.38 5.95 1.18
N GLN A 69 10.75 7.23 1.03
CA GLN A 69 10.50 8.04 -0.15
C GLN A 69 11.25 7.51 -1.39
N LYS A 70 12.46 6.96 -1.20
CA LYS A 70 13.23 6.32 -2.27
C LYS A 70 12.50 5.14 -2.93
N ILE A 71 11.61 4.46 -2.20
CA ILE A 71 10.79 3.37 -2.76
C ILE A 71 9.88 3.91 -3.88
N TYR A 72 9.35 5.11 -3.71
CA TYR A 72 8.37 5.71 -4.62
C TYR A 72 8.98 6.63 -5.67
N GLU A 73 10.28 6.94 -5.59
CA GLU A 73 10.97 7.88 -6.49
C GLU A 73 10.74 7.55 -7.97
N LYS A 74 10.76 6.25 -8.32
CA LYS A 74 10.53 5.76 -9.69
C LYS A 74 9.14 6.06 -10.24
N LEU A 75 8.15 6.33 -9.40
CA LEU A 75 6.80 6.70 -9.83
C LEU A 75 6.70 8.17 -10.28
N PHE A 76 7.69 8.99 -9.89
CA PHE A 76 7.71 10.43 -10.13
C PHE A 76 8.79 10.86 -11.13
N THR A 77 9.54 9.92 -11.70
CA THR A 77 10.45 10.23 -12.81
C THR A 77 9.62 10.52 -14.07
N THR A 78 9.32 11.81 -14.28
CA THR A 78 8.85 12.32 -15.56
C THR A 78 9.92 12.01 -16.59
N LYS A 79 9.61 11.21 -17.62
CA LYS A 79 10.44 11.22 -18.84
C LYS A 79 10.38 12.65 -19.36
N GLU A 80 11.50 13.38 -19.27
CA GLU A 80 11.67 14.61 -20.03
C GLU A 80 11.39 14.26 -21.50
N LYS A 81 10.44 14.98 -22.10
CA LYS A 81 10.10 14.85 -23.52
C LYS A 81 11.13 15.56 -24.37
#